data_AF-A0A0D3DAK3-F1
#
_entry.id   AF-A0A0D3DAK3-F1
#
_cell.length_a   1.000
_cell.length_b   1.000
_cell.length_c   1.000
_cell.angle_alpha   90.00
_cell.angle_beta   90.00
_cell.angle_gamma   90.00
#
_symmetry.space_group_name_H-M   'P 1'
#
loop_
_entity.id
_entity.type
_entity.pdbx_description
1 polymer ?
#
loop_
_entity_poly.entity_id
_entity_poly.type
_entity_poly.pdbx_seq_one_letter_code
_entity_poly.pdbx_strand_id
1 'polypeptide(L)'
;MCLTRYKISGLDSTAKKIKTWKQKTSASSILQRPVFYKVRARDVRRQTGEFGDNFWNLAKASSGYQIKKWKEALECISGKMGLSLRDERPEADFVKEIVKEVVRVIVTARVLKENETHSERKRRKDWKTINIASF
;
A
#
# COMPACT_ATOMS: atom_id res chain seq x y z
N MET A 1 -31.80 -10.93 -1.62
CA MET A 1 -30.66 -10.90 -0.67
C MET A 1 -29.38 -11.34 -1.38
N CYS A 2 -28.55 -10.45 -1.96
CA CYS A 2 -27.23 -10.88 -2.50
C CYS A 2 -26.19 -9.75 -2.62
N LEU A 3 -26.59 -8.50 -2.84
CA LEU A 3 -25.65 -7.40 -3.09
C LEU A 3 -24.83 -6.95 -1.87
N THR A 4 -25.35 -7.11 -0.65
CA THR A 4 -24.64 -6.74 0.60
C THR A 4 -23.50 -7.70 0.95
N ARG A 5 -23.64 -9.00 0.63
CA ARG A 5 -22.62 -10.01 0.92
C ARG A 5 -21.36 -9.83 0.04
N TYR A 6 -21.53 -9.46 -1.22
CA TYR A 6 -20.41 -9.13 -2.11
C TYR A 6 -19.62 -7.90 -1.61
N LYS A 7 -20.32 -6.87 -1.10
CA LYS A 7 -19.70 -5.62 -0.64
C LYS A 7 -18.88 -5.79 0.65
N ILE A 8 -19.36 -6.61 1.60
CA ILE A 8 -18.61 -6.98 2.84
C ILE A 8 -17.35 -7.79 2.51
N SER A 9 -17.48 -8.77 1.61
CA SER A 9 -16.34 -9.61 1.20
C SER A 9 -15.20 -8.80 0.55
N GLY A 10 -15.54 -7.68 -0.10
CA GLY A 10 -14.57 -6.75 -0.67
C GLY A 10 -13.68 -6.09 0.39
N LEU A 11 -14.25 -5.58 1.50
CA LEU A 11 -13.49 -4.93 2.57
C LEU A 11 -12.68 -5.91 3.42
N ASP A 12 -13.20 -7.12 3.65
CA ASP A 12 -12.43 -8.16 4.34
C ASP A 12 -11.24 -8.62 3.50
N SER A 13 -11.42 -8.77 2.18
CA SER A 13 -10.36 -9.09 1.25
C SER A 13 -9.29 -8.00 1.19
N THR A 14 -9.70 -6.72 1.11
CA THR A 14 -8.74 -5.60 1.10
C THR A 14 -7.99 -5.48 2.43
N ALA A 15 -8.66 -5.61 3.58
CA ALA A 15 -7.99 -5.56 4.88
C ALA A 15 -7.05 -6.75 5.11
N LYS A 16 -7.43 -7.96 4.66
CA LYS A 16 -6.53 -9.13 4.67
C LYS A 16 -5.30 -8.88 3.81
N LYS A 17 -5.48 -8.36 2.59
CA LYS A 17 -4.36 -7.98 1.70
C LYS A 17 -3.47 -6.93 2.38
N ILE A 18 -4.04 -5.84 2.93
CA ILE A 18 -3.27 -4.78 3.60
C ILE A 18 -2.46 -5.33 4.79
N LYS A 19 -3.04 -6.24 5.59
CA LYS A 19 -2.30 -6.92 6.69
C LYS A 19 -1.14 -7.76 6.17
N THR A 20 -1.36 -8.59 5.15
CA THR A 20 -0.30 -9.40 4.53
C THR A 20 0.81 -8.52 3.95
N TRP A 21 0.42 -7.42 3.30
CA TRP A 21 1.36 -6.47 2.73
C TRP A 21 2.17 -5.77 3.82
N LYS A 22 1.57 -5.41 4.97
CA LYS A 22 2.28 -4.86 6.14
C LYS A 22 3.37 -5.80 6.66
N GLN A 23 3.08 -7.10 6.80
CA GLN A 23 4.06 -8.12 7.23
C GLN A 23 5.17 -8.36 6.20
N LYS A 24 4.85 -8.35 4.90
CA LYS A 24 5.86 -8.50 3.85
C LYS A 24 6.73 -7.25 3.69
N THR A 25 6.19 -6.06 3.95
CA THR A 25 6.96 -4.80 3.90
C THR A 25 8.00 -4.70 5.03
N SER A 26 7.75 -5.31 6.19
CA SER A 26 8.77 -5.42 7.27
C SER A 26 9.87 -6.44 6.98
N ALA A 27 9.66 -7.36 6.02
CA ALA A 27 10.62 -8.39 5.63
C ALA A 27 11.31 -8.11 4.27
N SER A 28 10.74 -7.20 3.47
CA SER A 28 11.22 -6.83 2.12
C SER A 28 10.69 -5.44 1.76
N SER A 29 11.50 -4.58 1.15
CA SER A 29 11.17 -3.20 0.76
C SER A 29 10.14 -3.13 -0.39
N ILE A 30 8.92 -3.59 -0.16
CA ILE A 30 7.81 -3.51 -1.12
C ILE A 30 7.18 -2.12 -1.04
N LEU A 31 7.40 -1.33 -2.10
CA LEU A 31 6.76 -0.04 -2.32
C LEU A 31 5.27 -0.23 -2.69
N GLN A 32 4.37 0.27 -1.84
CA GLN A 32 2.93 0.19 -2.05
C GLN A 32 2.40 1.56 -2.49
N ARG A 33 1.72 1.63 -3.63
CA ARG A 33 1.08 2.86 -4.10
C ARG A 33 -0.42 2.66 -4.31
N PRO A 34 -1.27 3.26 -3.46
CA PRO A 34 -2.72 3.21 -3.65
C PRO A 34 -3.16 3.97 -4.88
N VAL A 35 -4.29 3.55 -5.44
CA VAL A 35 -5.00 4.21 -6.55
C VAL A 35 -6.37 4.63 -6.03
N PHE A 36 -6.64 5.93 -6.02
CA PHE A 36 -7.92 6.50 -5.63
C PHE A 36 -8.69 6.90 -6.88
N TYR A 37 -9.67 6.10 -7.27
CA TYR A 37 -10.48 6.35 -8.45
C TYR A 37 -11.76 7.09 -8.07
N LYS A 38 -11.90 8.35 -8.53
CA LYS A 38 -13.07 9.21 -8.29
C LYS A 38 -13.47 9.25 -6.80
N VAL A 39 -12.47 9.21 -5.92
CA VAL A 39 -12.64 9.26 -4.47
C VAL A 39 -11.50 10.07 -3.87
N ARG A 40 -11.80 10.90 -2.88
CA ARG A 40 -10.77 11.67 -2.18
C ARG A 40 -10.06 10.77 -1.17
N ALA A 41 -8.72 10.74 -1.22
CA ALA A 41 -7.93 9.98 -0.25
C ALA A 41 -8.23 10.36 1.22
N ARG A 42 -8.56 11.64 1.47
CA ARG A 42 -9.00 12.13 2.80
C ARG A 42 -10.27 11.42 3.29
N ASP A 43 -11.23 11.23 2.39
CA ASP A 43 -12.52 10.61 2.69
C ASP A 43 -12.37 9.10 2.92
N VAL A 44 -11.47 8.46 2.17
CA VAL A 44 -11.05 7.07 2.44
C VAL A 44 -10.35 6.95 3.80
N ARG A 45 -9.44 7.88 4.12
CA ARG A 45 -8.67 7.87 5.38
C ARG A 45 -9.53 8.02 6.61
N ARG A 46 -10.48 8.96 6.56
CA ARG A 46 -11.33 9.33 7.69
C ARG A 46 -12.69 8.65 7.68
N GLN A 47 -12.99 7.88 6.63
CA GLN A 47 -14.31 7.30 6.39
C GLN A 47 -15.41 8.38 6.45
N THR A 48 -15.22 9.46 5.69
CA THR A 48 -16.12 10.62 5.58
C THR A 48 -16.65 10.77 4.14
N GLY A 49 -17.61 11.68 3.93
CA GLY A 49 -18.23 11.90 2.62
C GLY A 49 -18.95 10.67 2.08
N GLU A 50 -19.17 10.62 0.77
CA GLU A 50 -19.90 9.51 0.13
C GLU A 50 -19.24 8.14 0.37
N PHE A 51 -17.90 8.09 0.41
CA PHE A 51 -17.18 6.87 0.77
C PHE A 51 -17.51 6.43 2.20
N GLY A 52 -17.48 7.38 3.15
CA GLY A 52 -17.82 7.16 4.55
C GLY A 52 -19.24 6.66 4.75
N ASP A 53 -20.21 7.29 4.09
CA ASP A 53 -21.63 6.92 4.20
C ASP A 53 -21.85 5.47 3.75
N ASN A 54 -21.23 5.09 2.62
CA ASN A 54 -21.24 3.72 2.14
C ASN A 54 -20.54 2.75 3.10
N PHE A 55 -19.40 3.15 3.68
CA PHE A 55 -18.66 2.36 4.66
C PHE A 55 -19.48 2.10 5.93
N TRP A 56 -20.10 3.13 6.50
CA TRP A 56 -20.89 3.00 7.73
C TRP A 56 -22.18 2.22 7.53
N ASN A 57 -22.81 2.36 6.35
CA ASN A 57 -23.96 1.51 6.00
C ASN A 57 -23.58 0.03 5.95
N LEU A 58 -22.38 -0.30 5.47
CA LEU A 58 -21.87 -1.67 5.49
C LEU A 58 -21.50 -2.14 6.90
N ALA A 59 -20.93 -1.24 7.70
CA ALA A 59 -20.49 -1.52 9.06
C ALA A 59 -21.64 -1.96 9.99
N LYS A 60 -22.88 -1.51 9.73
CA LYS A 60 -24.08 -1.90 10.51
C LYS A 60 -24.27 -3.41 10.65
N ALA A 61 -23.86 -4.19 9.64
CA ALA A 61 -23.99 -5.65 9.64
C ALA A 61 -22.69 -6.38 10.06
N SER A 62 -21.69 -5.66 10.56
CA SER A 62 -20.34 -6.18 10.79
C SER A 62 -19.95 -6.13 12.26
N SER A 63 -19.05 -7.02 12.68
CA SER A 63 -18.53 -6.99 14.06
C SER A 63 -17.64 -5.77 14.32
N GLY A 64 -17.63 -5.28 15.56
CA GLY A 64 -16.73 -4.19 15.97
C GLY A 64 -15.24 -4.48 15.66
N TYR A 65 -14.85 -5.76 15.75
CA TYR A 65 -13.50 -6.20 15.39
C TYR A 65 -13.20 -6.07 13.89
N GLN A 66 -14.13 -6.45 13.01
CA GLN A 66 -13.99 -6.24 11.56
C GLN A 66 -13.89 -4.75 11.22
N ILE A 67 -14.79 -3.94 11.78
CA ILE A 67 -14.80 -2.49 11.55
C ILE A 67 -13.45 -1.88 11.96
N LYS A 68 -12.93 -2.23 13.14
CA LYS A 68 -11.61 -1.76 13.60
C LYS A 68 -10.49 -2.11 12.60
N LYS A 69 -10.45 -3.37 12.14
CA LYS A 69 -9.45 -3.81 11.14
C LYS A 69 -9.56 -3.03 9.83
N TRP A 70 -10.78 -2.79 9.34
CA TRP A 70 -10.97 -2.05 8.11
C TRP A 70 -10.53 -0.60 8.25
N LYS A 71 -10.87 0.06 9.38
CA LYS A 71 -10.43 1.43 9.66
C LYS A 71 -8.90 1.55 9.68
N GLU A 72 -8.23 0.69 10.43
CA GLU A 72 -6.76 0.67 10.50
C GLU A 72 -6.12 0.42 9.13
N ALA A 73 -6.70 -0.48 8.33
CA ALA A 73 -6.20 -0.78 7.00
C ALA A 73 -6.38 0.41 6.03
N LEU A 74 -7.55 1.03 6.03
CA LEU A 74 -7.87 2.20 5.20
C LEU A 74 -7.03 3.41 5.59
N GLU A 75 -6.84 3.66 6.89
CA GLU A 75 -5.96 4.73 7.38
C GLU A 75 -4.49 4.48 6.96
N CYS A 76 -4.00 3.25 7.13
CA CYS A 76 -2.64 2.89 6.78
C CYS A 76 -2.35 3.06 5.28
N ILE A 77 -3.27 2.60 4.41
CA ILE A 77 -3.03 2.68 2.96
C ILE A 77 -3.23 4.11 2.45
N SER A 78 -4.19 4.86 2.99
CA SER A 78 -4.47 6.24 2.56
C SER A 78 -3.40 7.26 3.00
N GLY A 79 -2.60 6.94 4.01
CA GLY A 79 -1.42 7.73 4.38
C GLY A 79 -0.21 7.57 3.46
N LYS A 80 -0.25 6.64 2.47
CA LYS A 80 0.86 6.41 1.55
C LYS A 80 0.73 7.27 0.29
N MET A 81 1.86 7.61 -0.31
CA MET A 81 1.91 8.30 -1.60
C MET A 81 1.22 7.43 -2.66
N GLY A 82 0.20 7.99 -3.33
CA GLY A 82 -0.65 7.26 -4.27
C GLY A 82 -1.14 8.13 -5.42
N LEU A 83 -1.73 7.47 -6.41
CA LEU A 83 -2.31 8.10 -7.59
C LEU A 83 -3.79 8.36 -7.37
N SER A 84 -4.28 9.51 -7.81
CA SER A 84 -5.71 9.86 -7.70
C SER A 84 -6.28 10.31 -9.03
N LEU A 85 -7.37 9.69 -9.46
CA LEU A 85 -8.19 10.20 -10.55
C LEU A 85 -9.27 11.09 -9.97
N ARG A 86 -9.30 12.34 -10.44
CA ARG A 86 -10.40 13.28 -10.19
C ARG A 86 -11.30 13.32 -11.42
N ASP A 87 -12.54 13.75 -11.23
CA ASP A 87 -13.65 13.59 -12.20
C ASP A 87 -13.42 14.25 -13.57
N GLU A 88 -12.44 15.14 -13.68
CA GLU A 88 -12.20 15.97 -14.88
C GLU A 88 -11.13 15.40 -15.84
N ARG A 89 -10.45 14.28 -15.50
CA ARG A 89 -9.35 13.74 -16.33
C ARG A 89 -9.78 12.50 -17.13
N PRO A 90 -9.32 12.35 -18.40
CA PRO A 90 -9.54 11.12 -19.16
C PRO A 90 -8.94 9.90 -18.46
N GLU A 91 -9.73 8.84 -18.33
CA GLU A 91 -9.31 7.59 -17.67
C GLU A 91 -8.13 6.94 -18.38
N ALA A 92 -8.07 7.04 -19.71
CA ALA A 92 -6.97 6.51 -20.51
C ALA A 92 -5.62 7.12 -20.10
N ASP A 93 -5.57 8.41 -19.80
CA ASP A 93 -4.33 9.06 -19.38
C ASP A 93 -3.95 8.70 -17.94
N PHE A 94 -4.95 8.47 -17.10
CA PHE A 94 -4.72 7.96 -15.74
C PHE A 94 -4.17 6.53 -15.75
N VAL A 95 -4.66 5.67 -16.64
CA VAL A 95 -4.10 4.32 -16.83
C VAL A 95 -2.64 4.40 -17.29
N LYS A 96 -2.31 5.29 -18.24
CA LYS A 96 -0.91 5.53 -18.64
C LYS A 96 -0.05 5.98 -17.45
N GLU A 97 -0.58 6.84 -16.59
CA GLU A 97 0.09 7.30 -15.36
C GLU A 97 0.34 6.14 -14.39
N ILE A 98 -0.64 5.27 -14.16
CA ILE A 98 -0.48 4.05 -13.36
C ILE A 98 0.63 3.17 -13.93
N VAL A 99 0.65 2.93 -15.25
CA VAL A 99 1.68 2.09 -15.90
C VAL A 99 3.07 2.69 -15.70
N LYS A 100 3.24 3.99 -15.97
CA LYS A 100 4.52 4.70 -15.76
C LYS A 100 4.99 4.57 -14.33
N GLU A 101 4.08 4.75 -13.39
CA GLU A 101 4.37 4.70 -11.98
C GLU A 101 4.80 3.27 -11.61
N VAL A 102 4.06 2.23 -12.02
CA VAL A 102 4.43 0.81 -11.80
C VAL A 102 5.85 0.50 -12.29
N VAL A 103 6.19 0.94 -13.51
CA VAL A 103 7.55 0.80 -14.05
C VAL A 103 8.58 1.46 -13.14
N ARG A 104 8.33 2.68 -12.65
CA ARG A 104 9.23 3.35 -11.69
C ARG A 104 9.46 2.54 -10.43
N VAL A 105 8.42 2.00 -9.81
CA VAL A 105 8.56 1.18 -8.58
C VAL A 105 9.37 -0.08 -8.83
N ILE A 106 9.18 -0.73 -9.98
CA ILE A 106 9.96 -1.93 -10.34
C ILE A 106 11.45 -1.57 -10.48
N VAL A 107 11.76 -0.47 -11.16
CA VAL A 107 13.14 0.00 -11.33
C VAL A 107 13.76 0.38 -9.98
N THR A 108 13.06 1.17 -9.17
CA THR A 108 13.53 1.57 -7.83
C THR A 108 13.78 0.35 -6.94
N ALA A 109 12.89 -0.64 -6.96
CA ALA A 109 13.05 -1.85 -6.16
C ALA A 109 14.28 -2.68 -6.58
N ARG A 110 14.67 -2.67 -7.86
CA ARG A 110 15.91 -3.31 -8.32
C ARG A 110 17.14 -2.58 -7.80
N VAL A 111 17.18 -1.26 -7.93
CA VAL A 111 18.30 -0.43 -7.46
C VAL A 111 18.51 -0.55 -5.95
N LEU A 112 17.43 -0.56 -5.16
CA LEU A 112 17.52 -0.73 -3.71
C LEU A 112 18.16 -2.07 -3.32
N LYS A 113 17.80 -3.16 -4.01
CA LYS A 113 18.41 -4.48 -3.77
C LYS A 113 19.90 -4.49 -4.11
N GLU A 114 20.29 -3.89 -5.22
CA GLU A 114 21.71 -3.81 -5.63
C GLU A 114 22.53 -3.02 -4.61
N ASN A 115 22.02 -1.88 -4.13
CA ASN A 115 22.67 -1.05 -3.11
C ASN A 115 22.84 -1.78 -1.77
N GLU A 116 21.82 -2.52 -1.32
CA GLU A 116 21.92 -3.36 -0.11
C GLU A 116 23.06 -4.38 -0.25
N THR A 117 23.09 -5.14 -1.36
CA THR A 117 24.14 -6.14 -1.59
C THR A 117 25.54 -5.52 -1.70
N HIS A 118 25.66 -4.31 -2.28
CA HIS A 118 26.92 -3.61 -2.38
C HIS A 118 27.41 -3.14 -1.00
N SER A 119 26.50 -2.62 -0.18
CA SER A 119 26.81 -2.18 1.19
C SER A 119 27.27 -3.34 2.08
N GLU A 120 26.65 -4.51 1.97
CA GLU A 120 27.05 -5.72 2.72
C GLU A 120 28.42 -6.23 2.26
N ARG A 121 28.68 -6.23 0.95
CA ARG A 121 29.99 -6.61 0.40
C ARG A 121 31.09 -5.66 0.88
N LYS A 122 30.82 -4.36 0.95
CA LYS A 122 31.77 -3.37 1.48
C LYS A 122 32.05 -3.61 2.97
N ARG A 123 31.01 -3.73 3.80
CA ARG A 123 31.15 -4.06 5.23
C ARG A 123 31.98 -5.33 5.47
N ARG A 124 31.76 -6.37 4.66
CA ARG A 124 32.55 -7.62 4.74
C ARG A 124 34.02 -7.42 4.37
N LYS A 125 34.32 -6.59 3.37
CA LYS A 125 35.70 -6.26 2.99
C LYS A 125 36.38 -5.46 4.09
N ASP A 126 35.74 -4.40 4.57
CA ASP A 126 36.27 -3.52 5.63
C ASP A 126 36.57 -4.33 6.91
N TRP A 127 35.67 -5.22 7.32
CA TRP A 127 35.89 -6.15 8.44
C TRP A 127 37.11 -7.06 8.23
N LYS A 128 37.28 -7.61 7.03
CA LYS A 128 38.43 -8.47 6.72
C LYS A 128 39.73 -7.67 6.73
N THR A 129 39.74 -6.47 6.18
CA THR A 129 40.92 -5.59 6.14
C THR A 129 41.37 -5.19 7.54
N ILE A 130 40.43 -4.86 8.44
CA ILE A 130 40.73 -4.51 9.85
C ILE A 130 41.39 -5.69 10.59
N ASN A 131 40.87 -6.91 10.40
CA ASN A 131 41.40 -8.08 11.10
C ASN A 131 42.76 -8.56 10.54
N ILE A 132 43.04 -8.30 9.26
CA ILE A 132 44.33 -8.63 8.65
C ILE A 132 45.42 -7.63 9.07
N ALA A 133 45.08 -6.34 9.23
CA ALA A 133 46.03 -5.29 9.65
C ALA A 133 46.37 -5.31 11.15
N SER A 134 45.80 -6.26 11.91
CA SER A 134 46.02 -6.41 13.36
C SER A 134 47.03 -7.54 13.69
N PHE A 135 47.76 -8.05 12.69
CA PHE A 135 48.85 -9.03 12.82
C PHE A 135 50.17 -8.47 12.28
#